data_AF-A0A6J1PR86-F1
#
_entry.id   AF-A0A6J1PR86-F1
#
_cell.length_a   1.000
_cell.length_b   1.000
_cell.length_c   1.000
_cell.angle_alpha   90.00
_cell.angle_beta   90.00
_cell.angle_gamma   90.00
#
_symmetry.space_group_name_H-M   'P 1'
#
loop_
_entity.id
_entity.type
_entity.pdbx_description
1 polymer ?
#
loop_
_entity_poly.entity_id
_entity_poly.type
_entity_poly.pdbx_seq_one_letter_code
_entity_poly.pdbx_strand_id
1 'polypeptide(L)'
;MALRNKFIKEEGFITYIPKYKLTRQFVIRNIPLDLSLAELKTVIEEENQDILISDLFRLKRRDRTTGIWSDSEAVCVQKLGEELPDHIKIYRTIVHTSPFQRCLQCGSEDHVSSKETPCSEPKKCINCEEEHATSDRKCPKFMKNLEIAKVMAADNLPFMEARALVQKRENKNCPFYDDRRPPVFSSRNFPLLPSKGGTSTSNSTSNFATSLQSSSRGRTFAASLMKVAPEISSKLLKIMKKASTMKQLDQLVTRLEKTMKLHEETLKE
;
A
#
# COMPACT_ATOMS: atom_id res chain seq x y z
N MET A 1 16.06 4.76 2.10
CA MET A 1 14.59 4.59 1.92
C MET A 1 14.16 5.19 0.58
N ALA A 2 13.49 4.41 -0.28
CA ALA A 2 13.22 4.76 -1.68
C ALA A 2 12.54 6.13 -1.90
N LEU A 3 11.66 6.56 -0.98
CA LEU A 3 10.94 7.84 -1.06
C LEU A 3 11.82 9.10 -1.12
N ARG A 4 12.98 9.08 -0.45
CA ARG A 4 13.91 10.23 -0.40
C ARG A 4 15.05 10.09 -1.40
N ASN A 5 15.05 9.03 -2.20
CA ASN A 5 16.13 8.76 -3.13
C ASN A 5 15.98 9.67 -4.36
N LYS A 6 16.87 10.65 -4.49
CA LYS A 6 16.90 11.61 -5.61
C LYS A 6 17.02 10.90 -6.96
N PHE A 7 17.80 9.82 -7.03
CA PHE A 7 18.00 9.05 -8.26
C PHE A 7 16.73 8.36 -8.75
N ILE A 8 15.87 7.91 -7.83
CA ILE A 8 14.58 7.30 -8.20
C ILE A 8 13.63 8.36 -8.79
N LYS A 9 13.63 9.58 -8.23
CA LYS A 9 12.81 10.70 -8.72
C LYS A 9 13.31 11.24 -10.05
N GLU A 10 14.62 11.37 -10.23
CA GLU A 10 15.26 11.85 -11.48
C GLU A 10 14.95 10.94 -12.68
N GLU A 11 14.82 9.63 -12.46
CA GLU A 11 14.47 8.67 -13.52
C GLU A 11 12.95 8.55 -13.75
N GLY A 12 12.15 9.44 -13.15
CA GLY A 12 10.71 9.55 -13.37
C GLY A 12 9.85 8.55 -12.58
N PHE A 13 10.40 7.85 -11.59
CA PHE A 13 9.58 6.96 -10.75
C PHE A 13 8.81 7.74 -9.68
N ILE A 14 7.50 7.54 -9.66
CA ILE A 14 6.62 8.01 -8.59
C ILE A 14 6.70 7.01 -7.45
N THR A 15 7.25 7.44 -6.32
CA THR A 15 7.26 6.64 -5.09
C THR A 15 6.33 7.28 -4.07
N TYR A 16 5.38 6.49 -3.56
CA TYR A 16 4.49 6.92 -2.48
C TYR A 16 4.24 5.72 -1.55
N ILE A 17 4.02 6.00 -0.27
CA ILE A 17 3.50 4.98 0.66
C ILE A 17 2.00 5.27 0.82
N PRO A 18 1.12 4.29 0.56
CA PRO A 18 -0.31 4.49 0.74
C PRO A 18 -0.66 4.91 2.17
N LYS A 19 -1.62 5.84 2.34
CA LYS A 19 -1.99 6.37 3.66
C LYS A 19 -2.42 5.27 4.65
N TYR A 20 -3.11 4.23 4.18
CA TYR A 20 -3.54 3.09 5.01
C TYR A 20 -2.39 2.23 5.54
N LYS A 21 -1.19 2.37 4.97
CA LYS A 21 0.07 1.74 5.44
C LYS A 21 0.78 2.59 6.50
N LEU A 22 0.36 3.83 6.68
CA LEU A 22 0.98 4.79 7.59
C LEU A 22 0.10 5.08 8.80
N THR A 23 -1.21 5.23 8.58
CA THR A 23 -2.14 5.69 9.62
C THR A 23 -3.49 5.00 9.56
N ARG A 24 -4.10 4.81 10.73
CA ARG A 24 -5.50 4.42 10.92
C ARG A 24 -6.23 5.44 11.76
N GLN A 25 -7.55 5.51 11.57
CA GLN A 25 -8.42 6.42 12.32
C GLN A 25 -9.50 5.61 13.05
N PHE A 26 -9.68 5.90 14.34
CA PHE A 26 -10.74 5.33 15.17
C PHE A 26 -11.39 6.41 16.03
N VAL A 27 -12.59 6.14 16.51
CA VAL A 27 -13.42 7.07 17.27
C VAL A 27 -13.64 6.52 18.68
N ILE A 28 -13.41 7.36 19.66
CA ILE A 28 -13.77 7.18 21.05
C ILE A 28 -14.94 8.11 21.39
N ARG A 29 -15.86 7.64 22.24
CA ARG A 29 -17.10 8.34 22.60
C ARG A 29 -17.12 8.64 24.09
N ASN A 30 -18.03 9.54 24.49
CA ASN A 30 -18.24 9.96 25.88
C ASN A 30 -17.01 10.65 26.49
N ILE A 31 -16.30 11.45 25.68
CA ILE A 31 -15.20 12.28 26.15
C ILE A 31 -15.76 13.67 26.48
N PRO A 32 -15.71 14.10 27.77
CA PRO A 32 -16.23 15.39 28.20
C PRO A 32 -15.67 16.56 27.38
N LEU A 33 -16.49 17.58 27.11
CA LEU A 33 -16.13 18.73 26.25
C LEU A 33 -15.10 19.67 26.89
N ASP A 34 -15.06 19.71 28.22
CA ASP A 34 -14.12 20.46 29.04
C ASP A 34 -12.71 19.84 29.06
N LEU A 35 -12.59 18.56 28.68
CA LEU A 35 -11.28 17.91 28.57
C LEU A 35 -10.50 18.41 27.35
N SER A 36 -9.26 18.87 27.57
CA SER A 36 -8.42 19.33 26.49
C SER A 36 -7.91 18.17 25.63
N LEU A 37 -7.84 18.38 24.32
CA LEU A 37 -7.35 17.37 23.37
C LEU A 37 -5.84 17.12 23.54
N ALA A 38 -5.08 18.11 24.01
CA ALA A 38 -3.65 17.96 24.25
C ALA A 38 -3.38 17.01 25.44
N GLU A 39 -4.09 17.19 26.55
CA GLU A 39 -4.00 16.29 27.72
C GLU A 39 -4.51 14.89 27.38
N LEU A 40 -5.61 14.79 26.63
CA LEU A 40 -6.13 13.50 26.20
C LEU A 40 -5.12 12.74 25.34
N LYS A 41 -4.41 13.44 24.45
CA LYS A 41 -3.34 12.85 23.62
C LYS A 41 -2.24 12.25 24.49
N THR A 42 -1.73 12.99 25.47
CA THR A 42 -0.63 12.53 26.33
C THR A 42 -1.04 11.31 27.14
N VAL A 43 -2.25 11.32 27.73
CA VAL A 43 -2.76 10.19 28.51
C VAL A 43 -2.89 8.92 27.66
N ILE A 44 -3.41 9.03 26.43
CA ILE A 44 -3.55 7.86 25.55
C ILE A 44 -2.18 7.30 25.17
N GLU A 45 -1.20 8.14 24.82
CA GLU A 45 0.14 7.67 24.46
C GLU A 45 0.91 7.08 25.67
N GLU A 46 0.68 7.59 26.88
CA GLU A 46 1.29 7.07 28.11
C GLU A 46 0.71 5.71 28.55
N GLU A 47 -0.62 5.56 28.50
CA GLU A 47 -1.28 4.33 28.95
C GLU A 47 -1.29 3.20 27.90
N ASN A 48 -1.01 3.51 26.63
CA ASN A 48 -1.05 2.56 25.51
C ASN A 48 0.26 2.61 24.70
N GLN A 49 1.22 1.75 25.04
CA GLN A 49 2.56 1.72 24.45
C GLN A 49 2.60 1.49 22.93
N ASP A 50 1.56 0.89 22.37
CA ASP A 50 1.42 0.55 20.95
C ASP A 50 0.72 1.65 20.12
N ILE A 51 0.32 2.75 20.77
CA ILE A 51 -0.42 3.85 20.15
C ILE A 51 0.43 5.10 20.10
N LEU A 52 0.64 5.60 18.88
CA LEU A 52 1.29 6.87 18.63
C LEU A 52 0.34 7.73 17.78
N ILE A 53 -0.06 8.89 18.30
CA ILE A 53 -1.12 9.71 17.73
C ILE A 53 -0.52 10.78 16.83
N SER A 54 -0.85 10.72 15.54
CA SER A 54 -0.47 11.77 14.59
C SER A 54 -1.38 12.98 14.66
N ASP A 55 -2.69 12.76 14.86
CA ASP A 55 -3.70 13.81 14.88
C ASP A 55 -4.88 13.40 15.77
N LEU A 56 -5.54 14.38 16.38
CA LEU A 56 -6.62 14.19 17.34
C LEU A 56 -7.61 15.37 17.25
N PHE A 57 -8.87 15.10 16.94
CA PHE A 57 -9.88 16.15 16.81
C PHE A 57 -11.27 15.67 17.24
N ARG A 58 -12.11 16.62 17.70
CA ARG A 58 -13.52 16.35 18.01
C ARG A 58 -14.32 16.23 16.72
N LEU A 59 -15.16 15.20 16.65
CA LEU A 59 -16.19 15.13 15.62
C LEU A 59 -17.23 16.21 15.89
N LYS A 60 -17.69 16.84 14.83
CA LYS A 60 -18.73 17.86 14.92
C LYS A 60 -20.10 17.21 14.84
N ARG A 61 -21.06 17.79 15.52
CA ARG A 61 -22.48 17.44 15.40
C ARG A 61 -23.25 18.67 15.01
N ARG A 62 -24.12 18.53 14.03
CA ARG A 62 -25.08 19.58 13.69
C ARG A 62 -26.22 19.55 14.69
N ASP A 63 -26.42 20.66 15.40
CA ASP A 63 -27.61 20.83 16.21
C ASP A 63 -28.84 21.00 15.30
N ARG A 64 -29.90 20.24 15.56
CA ARG A 64 -31.09 20.22 14.71
C ARG A 64 -31.94 21.48 14.86
N THR A 65 -31.85 22.13 16.02
CA THR A 65 -32.67 23.29 16.35
C THR A 65 -32.08 24.56 15.77
N THR A 66 -30.77 24.74 15.95
CA THR A 66 -30.03 25.92 15.49
C THR A 66 -29.42 25.74 14.10
N GLY A 67 -29.22 24.49 13.65
CA GLY A 67 -28.54 24.18 12.40
C GLY A 67 -27.02 24.39 12.43
N ILE A 68 -26.46 24.79 13.58
CA ILE A 68 -25.05 25.11 13.78
C ILE A 68 -24.26 23.84 14.07
N TRP A 69 -23.03 23.77 13.56
CA TRP A 69 -22.09 22.71 13.87
C TRP A 69 -21.36 23.02 15.17
N SER A 70 -21.47 22.14 16.16
CA SER A 70 -20.75 22.23 17.44
C SER A 70 -19.92 20.98 17.67
N ASP A 71 -18.89 21.08 18.52
CA ASP A 71 -18.12 19.91 18.92
C ASP A 71 -18.98 18.90 19.68
N SER A 72 -18.66 17.62 19.50
CA SER A 72 -19.31 16.50 20.17
C SER A 72 -18.37 15.85 21.19
N GLU A 73 -18.93 15.02 22.07
CA GLU A 73 -18.20 14.14 22.98
C GLU A 73 -17.47 12.98 22.27
N ALA A 74 -17.53 12.93 20.94
CA ALA A 74 -16.85 11.93 20.14
C ALA A 74 -15.54 12.52 19.61
N VAL A 75 -14.42 11.82 19.84
CA VAL A 75 -13.09 12.23 19.41
C VAL A 75 -12.58 11.23 18.37
N CYS A 76 -12.12 11.74 17.23
CA CYS A 76 -11.41 10.95 16.23
C CYS A 76 -9.91 10.98 16.55
N VAL A 77 -9.32 9.79 16.63
CA VAL A 77 -7.90 9.56 16.88
C VAL A 77 -7.27 9.03 15.60
N GLN A 78 -6.27 9.74 15.07
CA GLN A 78 -5.43 9.23 13.99
C GLN A 78 -4.15 8.63 14.59
N LYS A 79 -4.07 7.30 14.57
CA LYS A 79 -2.93 6.50 15.04
C LYS A 79 -1.99 6.18 13.89
N LEU A 80 -0.69 6.14 14.19
CA LEU A 80 0.32 5.57 13.29
C LEU A 80 0.29 4.03 13.29
N GLY A 81 0.42 3.45 12.10
CA GLY A 81 0.43 2.01 11.87
C GLY A 81 -0.75 1.52 11.03
N GLU A 82 -0.77 0.22 10.80
CA GLU A 82 -1.76 -0.44 9.94
C GLU A 82 -2.95 -1.01 10.72
N GLU A 83 -2.76 -1.29 12.01
CA GLU A 83 -3.72 -1.97 12.88
C GLU A 83 -4.58 -0.96 13.66
N LEU A 84 -5.85 -1.34 13.84
CA LEU A 84 -6.83 -0.57 14.57
C LEU A 84 -7.11 -1.31 15.89
N PRO A 85 -6.91 -0.67 17.05
CA PRO A 85 -7.19 -1.31 18.33
C PRO A 85 -8.71 -1.42 18.51
N ASP A 86 -9.19 -2.50 19.13
CA ASP A 86 -10.60 -2.69 19.52
C ASP A 86 -10.93 -1.96 20.84
N HIS A 87 -9.92 -1.75 21.68
CA HIS A 87 -10.03 -1.07 22.96
C HIS A 87 -8.75 -0.27 23.26
N ILE A 88 -8.89 0.81 24.01
CA ILE A 88 -7.76 1.59 24.54
C ILE A 88 -7.96 1.89 26.03
N LYS A 89 -6.88 2.25 26.72
CA LYS A 89 -6.92 2.73 28.11
C LYS A 89 -6.89 4.25 28.14
N ILE A 90 -7.81 4.84 28.91
CA ILE A 90 -7.84 6.26 29.21
C ILE A 90 -8.13 6.39 30.70
N TYR A 91 -7.27 7.06 31.45
CA TYR A 91 -7.37 7.18 32.91
C TYR A 91 -7.64 5.84 33.60
N ARG A 92 -6.87 4.81 33.20
CA ARG A 92 -6.97 3.42 33.68
C ARG A 92 -8.31 2.71 33.39
N THR A 93 -9.20 3.35 32.63
CA THR A 93 -10.47 2.77 32.19
C THR A 93 -10.34 2.23 30.78
N ILE A 94 -10.93 1.05 30.52
CA ILE A 94 -10.94 0.46 29.18
C ILE A 94 -12.09 1.08 28.39
N VAL A 95 -11.76 1.75 27.29
CA VAL A 95 -12.70 2.41 26.39
C VAL A 95 -12.73 1.65 25.07
N HIS A 96 -13.94 1.29 24.65
CA HIS A 96 -14.17 0.66 23.35
C HIS A 96 -13.96 1.69 22.23
N THR A 97 -13.23 1.30 21.19
CA THR A 97 -13.00 2.12 20.00
C THR A 97 -13.90 1.66 18.87
N SER A 98 -14.28 2.59 18.00
CA SER A 98 -15.02 2.26 16.78
C SER A 98 -14.22 2.73 15.56
N PRO A 99 -14.24 2.01 14.44
CA PRO A 99 -13.55 2.48 13.24
C PRO A 99 -14.15 3.82 12.79
N PHE A 100 -13.29 4.74 12.35
CA PHE A 100 -13.77 6.00 11.80
C PHE A 100 -14.50 5.75 10.47
N GLN A 101 -15.74 6.20 10.38
CA GLN A 101 -16.59 6.01 9.21
C GLN A 101 -16.94 7.36 8.59
N ARG A 102 -16.73 7.47 7.28
CA ARG A 102 -17.22 8.61 6.49
C ARG A 102 -18.67 8.41 6.13
N CYS A 103 -19.40 9.51 5.98
CA CYS A 103 -20.77 9.46 5.48
C CYS A 103 -20.81 8.78 4.10
N LEU A 104 -21.54 7.66 3.99
CA LEU A 104 -21.64 6.93 2.72
C LEU A 104 -22.38 7.70 1.62
N GLN A 105 -23.12 8.75 2.00
CA GLN A 105 -23.90 9.56 1.08
C GLN A 105 -23.08 10.68 0.45
N CYS A 106 -22.42 11.51 1.25
CA CYS A 106 -21.68 12.71 0.78
C CYS A 106 -20.16 12.61 0.95
N GLY A 107 -19.66 11.54 1.58
CA GLY A 107 -18.23 11.35 1.81
C GLY A 107 -17.61 12.24 2.89
N SER A 108 -18.40 13.10 3.55
CA SER A 108 -17.92 13.97 4.64
C SER A 108 -17.52 13.16 5.88
N GLU A 109 -16.56 13.74 6.62
CA GLU A 109 -16.04 13.27 7.89
C GLU A 109 -16.82 13.83 9.09
N ASP A 110 -17.68 14.82 8.86
CA ASP A 110 -18.33 15.62 9.90
C ASP A 110 -19.59 14.96 10.46
N HIS A 111 -20.13 13.94 9.80
CA HIS A 111 -21.32 13.25 10.28
C HIS A 111 -21.40 11.81 9.80
N VAL A 112 -22.22 11.02 10.50
CA VAL A 112 -22.59 9.66 10.10
C VAL A 112 -24.05 9.68 9.69
N SER A 113 -24.34 9.31 8.44
CA SER A 113 -25.73 9.18 7.98
C SER A 113 -26.36 7.95 8.63
N SER A 114 -27.48 8.14 9.35
CA SER A 114 -28.27 7.08 9.96
C SER A 114 -29.75 7.23 9.55
N LYS A 115 -30.62 6.27 9.92
CA LYS A 115 -32.07 6.40 9.69
C LYS A 115 -32.67 7.58 10.46
N GLU A 116 -32.14 7.88 11.63
CA GLU A 116 -32.63 8.94 12.52
C GLU A 116 -32.03 10.30 12.15
N THR A 117 -30.82 10.31 11.60
CA THR A 117 -30.10 11.50 11.15
C THR A 117 -29.66 11.34 9.69
N PRO A 118 -30.59 11.50 8.73
CA PRO A 118 -30.26 11.38 7.31
C PRO A 118 -29.34 12.51 6.87
N CYS A 119 -28.39 12.19 6.00
CA CYS A 119 -27.53 13.18 5.36
C CYS A 119 -28.34 14.12 4.45
N SER A 120 -28.20 15.44 4.65
CA SER A 120 -28.82 16.48 3.82
C SER A 120 -27.90 17.04 2.73
N GLU A 121 -26.63 16.67 2.75
CA GLU A 121 -25.62 17.14 1.80
C GLU A 121 -25.76 16.44 0.43
N PRO A 122 -25.26 17.07 -0.66
CA PRO A 122 -25.28 16.46 -1.98
C PRO A 122 -24.52 15.12 -1.97
N LYS A 123 -25.02 14.16 -2.75
CA LYS A 123 -24.43 12.83 -2.81
C LYS A 123 -23.08 12.90 -3.50
N LYS A 124 -22.08 12.25 -2.93
CA LYS A 124 -20.73 12.13 -3.47
C LYS A 124 -20.15 10.78 -3.11
N CYS A 125 -19.76 10.03 -4.14
CA CYS A 125 -19.23 8.68 -3.98
C CYS A 125 -17.79 8.73 -3.48
N ILE A 126 -17.48 8.04 -2.37
CA ILE A 126 -16.11 8.00 -1.81
C ILE A 126 -15.13 7.28 -2.76
N ASN A 127 -15.65 6.38 -3.62
CA ASN A 127 -14.82 5.53 -4.46
C ASN A 127 -14.45 6.16 -5.82
N CYS A 128 -15.38 6.90 -6.43
CA CYS A 128 -15.20 7.49 -7.76
C CYS A 128 -15.45 9.01 -7.82
N GLU A 129 -15.84 9.63 -6.70
CA GLU A 129 -16.00 11.09 -6.54
C GLU A 129 -17.15 11.73 -7.32
N GLU A 130 -17.94 10.94 -8.04
CA GLU A 130 -19.13 11.37 -8.80
C GLU A 130 -20.39 11.53 -7.92
N GLU A 131 -21.43 12.18 -8.48
CA GLU A 131 -22.70 12.52 -7.82
C GLU A 131 -23.65 11.32 -7.60
N HIS A 132 -23.24 10.38 -6.74
CA HIS A 132 -24.11 9.29 -6.27
C HIS A 132 -23.66 8.78 -4.90
N ALA A 133 -24.49 7.96 -4.26
CA ALA A 133 -24.17 7.33 -2.99
C ALA A 133 -23.06 6.28 -3.16
N THR A 134 -22.17 6.10 -2.18
CA THR A 134 -21.08 5.12 -2.25
C THR A 134 -21.58 3.67 -2.45
N SER A 135 -22.81 3.37 -2.03
CA SER A 135 -23.47 2.08 -2.18
C SER A 135 -24.19 1.87 -3.52
N ASP A 136 -24.15 2.85 -4.44
CA ASP A 136 -24.82 2.73 -5.74
C ASP A 136 -24.15 1.65 -6.60
N ARG A 137 -24.96 0.70 -7.08
CA ARG A 137 -24.51 -0.39 -7.96
C ARG A 137 -24.16 0.09 -9.37
N LYS A 138 -24.58 1.29 -9.75
CA LYS A 138 -24.20 1.94 -11.01
C LYS A 138 -22.86 2.66 -10.94
N CYS A 139 -22.21 2.71 -9.77
CA CYS A 139 -20.88 3.30 -9.63
C CYS A 139 -19.89 2.58 -10.57
N PRO A 140 -19.15 3.31 -11.44
CA PRO A 140 -18.23 2.69 -12.39
C PRO A 140 -17.12 1.91 -11.69
N LYS A 141 -16.66 2.41 -10.53
CA LYS A 141 -15.65 1.74 -9.70
C LYS A 141 -16.19 0.46 -9.04
N PHE A 142 -17.44 0.49 -8.58
CA PHE A 142 -18.12 -0.67 -8.04
C PHE A 142 -18.28 -1.76 -9.11
N MET A 143 -18.78 -1.39 -10.30
CA MET A 143 -18.93 -2.32 -11.42
C MET A 143 -17.61 -2.97 -11.80
N LYS A 144 -16.54 -2.19 -11.88
CA LYS A 144 -15.19 -2.70 -12.17
C LYS A 144 -14.70 -3.68 -11.11
N ASN A 145 -14.84 -3.34 -9.83
CA ASN A 145 -14.45 -4.21 -8.73
C ASN A 145 -15.30 -5.48 -8.67
N LEU A 146 -16.60 -5.38 -8.97
CA LEU A 146 -17.50 -6.52 -9.08
C LEU A 146 -17.06 -7.46 -10.21
N GLU A 147 -16.69 -6.93 -11.36
CA GLU A 147 -16.16 -7.72 -12.48
C GLU A 147 -14.83 -8.41 -12.10
N ILE A 148 -13.93 -7.71 -11.39
CA ILE A 148 -12.70 -8.32 -10.87
C ILE A 148 -13.03 -9.47 -9.91
N ALA A 149 -13.96 -9.26 -8.97
CA ALA A 149 -14.37 -10.29 -8.02
C ALA A 149 -15.01 -11.50 -8.72
N LYS A 150 -15.81 -11.27 -9.77
CA LYS A 150 -16.37 -12.35 -10.61
C LYS A 150 -15.26 -13.16 -11.29
N VAL A 151 -14.26 -12.50 -11.87
CA VAL A 151 -13.12 -13.17 -12.50
C VAL A 151 -12.29 -13.93 -11.45
N MET A 152 -12.05 -13.35 -10.27
CA MET A 152 -11.38 -14.05 -9.18
C MET A 152 -12.11 -15.33 -8.78
N ALA A 153 -13.44 -15.28 -8.65
CA ALA A 153 -14.25 -16.42 -8.25
C ALA A 153 -14.39 -17.48 -9.34
N ALA A 154 -14.63 -17.07 -10.59
CA ALA A 154 -14.85 -17.98 -11.71
C ALA A 154 -13.55 -18.67 -12.15
N ASP A 155 -12.44 -17.92 -12.23
CA ASP A 155 -11.18 -18.42 -12.75
C ASP A 155 -10.18 -18.83 -11.64
N ASN A 156 -10.57 -18.66 -10.37
CA ASN A 156 -9.73 -18.91 -9.18
C ASN A 156 -8.38 -18.19 -9.25
N LEU A 157 -8.41 -16.88 -9.53
CA LEU A 157 -7.22 -16.07 -9.74
C LEU A 157 -6.97 -15.10 -8.56
N PRO A 158 -5.69 -14.82 -8.22
CA PRO A 158 -5.37 -13.79 -7.26
C PRO A 158 -5.76 -12.41 -7.81
N PHE A 159 -6.06 -11.47 -6.90
CA PHE A 159 -6.58 -10.14 -7.23
C PHE A 159 -5.78 -9.40 -8.33
N MET A 160 -4.46 -9.47 -8.27
CA MET A 160 -3.59 -8.77 -9.24
C MET A 160 -3.79 -9.27 -10.67
N GLU A 161 -3.99 -10.58 -10.84
CA GLU A 161 -4.21 -11.19 -12.16
C GLU A 161 -5.61 -10.92 -12.68
N ALA A 162 -6.62 -11.09 -11.82
CA ALA A 162 -8.01 -10.78 -12.16
C ALA A 162 -8.19 -9.29 -12.53
N ARG A 163 -7.53 -8.38 -11.81
CA ARG A 163 -7.53 -6.94 -12.12
C ARG A 163 -6.93 -6.66 -13.50
N ALA A 164 -5.79 -7.27 -13.82
CA ALA A 164 -5.14 -7.10 -15.11
C ALA A 164 -6.00 -7.63 -16.27
N LEU A 165 -6.73 -8.73 -16.04
CA LEU A 165 -7.69 -9.30 -16.98
C LEU A 165 -8.85 -8.35 -17.29
N VAL A 166 -9.46 -7.76 -16.26
CA VAL A 166 -10.59 -6.85 -16.43
C VAL A 166 -10.16 -5.56 -17.12
N GLN A 167 -9.04 -4.97 -16.72
CA GLN A 167 -8.48 -3.77 -17.38
C GLN A 167 -8.18 -4.00 -18.87
N LYS A 168 -7.74 -5.21 -19.21
CA LYS A 168 -7.48 -5.59 -20.59
C LYS A 168 -8.74 -5.73 -21.42
N ARG A 169 -9.85 -6.19 -20.84
CA ARG A 169 -11.15 -6.28 -21.52
C ARG A 169 -11.69 -4.89 -21.86
N GLU A 170 -11.51 -3.92 -20.95
CA GLU A 170 -11.91 -2.51 -21.19
C GLU A 170 -11.13 -1.86 -22.34
N ASN A 171 -9.85 -2.21 -22.52
CA ASN A 171 -9.00 -1.67 -23.60
C ASN A 171 -9.26 -2.29 -25.00
N LYS A 172 -10.23 -3.19 -25.15
CA LYS A 172 -10.57 -3.83 -26.43
C LYS A 172 -11.32 -2.94 -27.44
N ASN A 173 -11.65 -1.70 -27.07
CA ASN A 173 -12.12 -0.68 -28.04
C ASN A 173 -10.98 -0.02 -28.83
N CYS A 174 -9.73 -0.44 -28.64
CA CYS A 174 -8.61 -0.02 -29.50
C CYS A 174 -8.36 -1.09 -30.57
N PRO A 175 -8.27 -0.73 -31.87
CA PRO A 175 -8.24 -1.67 -33.01
C PRO A 175 -6.89 -2.42 -33.17
N PHE A 176 -6.07 -2.49 -32.12
CA PHE A 176 -4.70 -3.00 -32.18
C PHE A 176 -4.35 -3.87 -30.97
N TYR A 177 -5.14 -4.90 -30.63
CA TYR A 177 -4.72 -5.85 -29.60
C TYR A 177 -5.40 -7.23 -29.72
N ASP A 178 -4.75 -8.14 -30.45
CA ASP A 178 -5.19 -9.53 -30.55
C ASP A 178 -4.71 -10.40 -29.37
N ASP A 179 -5.47 -11.47 -29.16
CA ASP A 179 -5.56 -12.38 -28.03
C ASP A 179 -4.34 -12.57 -27.11
N ARG A 180 -4.48 -12.08 -25.87
CA ARG A 180 -3.64 -12.49 -24.74
C ARG A 180 -4.53 -12.96 -23.58
N ARG A 181 -4.88 -14.24 -23.49
CA ARG A 181 -5.32 -14.83 -22.21
C ARG A 181 -4.09 -15.04 -21.30
N PRO A 182 -4.09 -14.57 -20.04
CA PRO A 182 -3.09 -14.95 -19.05
C PRO A 182 -3.25 -16.45 -18.69
N PRO A 183 -2.16 -17.14 -18.34
CA PRO A 183 -2.22 -18.56 -18.02
C PRO A 183 -2.84 -18.77 -16.63
N VAL A 184 -3.63 -19.84 -16.51
CA VAL A 184 -4.18 -20.34 -15.25
C VAL A 184 -3.02 -20.82 -14.37
N PHE A 185 -2.83 -20.21 -13.19
CA PHE A 185 -1.88 -20.70 -12.20
C PHE A 185 -2.45 -21.96 -11.51
N SER A 186 -1.97 -23.12 -11.94
CA SER A 186 -2.20 -24.40 -11.23
C SER A 186 -1.21 -24.53 -10.08
N SER A 187 -1.69 -24.95 -8.91
CA SER A 187 -0.86 -25.27 -7.73
C SER A 187 0.21 -26.34 -7.99
N ARG A 188 0.10 -27.10 -9.10
CA ARG A 188 1.11 -28.07 -9.54
C ARG A 188 2.40 -27.42 -10.07
N ASN A 189 2.41 -26.11 -10.33
CA ASN A 189 3.58 -25.39 -10.84
C ASN A 189 4.30 -24.56 -9.77
N PHE A 190 3.99 -24.76 -8.48
CA PHE A 190 4.70 -24.08 -7.41
C PHE A 190 6.13 -24.67 -7.28
N PRO A 191 7.20 -23.86 -7.28
CA PRO A 191 8.55 -24.36 -7.11
C PRO A 191 8.66 -25.05 -5.74
N LEU A 192 9.00 -26.34 -5.74
CA LEU A 192 9.22 -27.08 -4.50
C LEU A 192 10.42 -26.45 -3.76
N LEU A 193 10.20 -26.07 -2.51
CA LEU A 193 11.29 -25.60 -1.65
C LEU A 193 12.28 -26.75 -1.43
N PRO A 194 13.60 -26.48 -1.41
CA PRO A 194 14.60 -27.52 -1.19
C PRO A 194 14.38 -28.15 0.20
N SER A 195 14.02 -29.43 0.22
CA SER A 195 14.05 -30.24 1.44
C SER A 195 15.52 -30.45 1.83
N LYS A 196 15.88 -30.16 3.07
CA LYS A 196 17.20 -30.49 3.60
C LYS A 196 17.33 -32.01 3.71
N GLY A 197 18.04 -32.63 2.78
CA GLY A 197 18.60 -33.96 2.96
C GLY A 197 18.64 -34.78 1.67
N GLY A 198 19.85 -35.11 1.21
CA GLY A 198 20.06 -36.13 0.18
C GLY A 198 20.97 -35.67 -0.96
N THR A 199 22.26 -35.93 -0.81
CA THR A 199 23.29 -35.90 -1.86
C THR A 199 22.88 -36.71 -3.10
N SER A 200 22.84 -36.04 -4.26
CA SER A 200 23.25 -36.64 -5.53
C SER A 200 23.54 -35.54 -6.55
N THR A 201 24.79 -35.54 -6.99
CA THR A 201 25.34 -34.81 -8.13
C THR A 201 24.51 -34.98 -9.40
N SER A 202 23.96 -33.89 -9.92
CA SER A 202 23.74 -33.71 -11.36
C SER A 202 23.76 -32.23 -11.70
N ASN A 203 24.72 -31.85 -12.56
CA ASN A 203 24.76 -30.53 -13.18
C ASN A 203 23.43 -30.25 -13.87
N SER A 204 22.65 -29.32 -13.33
CA SER A 204 21.48 -28.77 -14.01
C SER A 204 21.39 -27.31 -13.64
N THR A 205 22.22 -26.51 -14.30
CA THR A 205 21.91 -25.12 -14.58
C THR A 205 20.60 -25.09 -15.35
N SER A 206 19.48 -25.02 -14.65
CA SER A 206 18.16 -24.83 -15.27
C SER A 206 18.15 -23.43 -15.88
N ASN A 207 18.59 -23.34 -17.13
CA ASN A 207 18.62 -22.12 -17.91
C ASN A 207 17.18 -21.64 -18.12
N PHE A 208 16.74 -20.75 -17.23
CA PHE A 208 15.46 -20.03 -17.31
C PHE A 208 15.23 -19.38 -18.70
N ALA A 209 16.32 -18.99 -19.36
CA ALA A 209 16.33 -18.47 -20.74
C ALA A 209 15.77 -19.47 -21.77
N THR A 210 16.03 -20.77 -21.59
CA THR A 210 15.62 -21.81 -22.55
C THR A 210 14.11 -22.09 -22.45
N SER A 211 13.53 -21.94 -21.25
CA SER A 211 12.08 -22.07 -21.03
C SER A 211 11.27 -20.86 -21.56
N LEU A 212 11.90 -19.69 -21.67
CA LEU A 212 11.29 -18.48 -22.25
C LEU A 212 11.24 -18.54 -23.79
N GLN A 213 12.18 -19.23 -24.43
CA GLN A 213 12.29 -19.25 -25.89
C GLN A 213 11.43 -20.34 -26.56
N SER A 214 11.03 -21.37 -25.80
CA SER A 214 10.27 -22.52 -26.30
C SER A 214 8.77 -22.26 -26.47
N SER A 215 8.22 -21.20 -25.85
CA SER A 215 6.80 -20.82 -26.02
C SER A 215 6.65 -19.51 -26.79
N SER A 216 5.66 -19.44 -27.70
CA SER A 216 5.34 -18.21 -28.45
C SER A 216 5.10 -17.01 -27.53
N ARG A 217 4.52 -17.28 -26.34
CA ARG A 217 4.29 -16.29 -25.28
C ARG A 217 5.57 -15.89 -24.54
N GLY A 218 6.46 -16.83 -24.24
CA GLY A 218 7.78 -16.55 -23.69
C GLY A 218 8.62 -15.72 -24.65
N ARG A 219 8.50 -15.93 -25.97
CA ARG A 219 9.11 -15.06 -26.99
C ARG A 219 8.50 -13.66 -27.01
N THR A 220 7.18 -13.48 -26.82
CA THR A 220 6.56 -12.14 -26.76
C THR A 220 6.77 -11.41 -25.44
N PHE A 221 6.77 -12.10 -24.30
CA PHE A 221 7.11 -11.55 -22.99
C PHE A 221 8.59 -11.23 -22.93
N ALA A 222 9.45 -12.14 -23.40
CA ALA A 222 10.86 -11.83 -23.63
C ALA A 222 11.00 -10.67 -24.60
N ALA A 223 10.25 -10.55 -25.70
CA ALA A 223 10.34 -9.42 -26.61
C ALA A 223 9.84 -8.09 -25.99
N SER A 224 8.79 -8.11 -25.15
CA SER A 224 8.28 -6.92 -24.47
C SER A 224 9.16 -6.52 -23.29
N LEU A 225 9.75 -7.48 -22.56
CA LEU A 225 10.85 -7.21 -21.65
C LEU A 225 12.08 -6.74 -22.43
N MET A 226 12.47 -7.34 -23.53
CA MET A 226 13.59 -6.84 -24.35
C MET A 226 13.30 -5.45 -24.92
N LYS A 227 12.04 -4.98 -24.95
CA LYS A 227 11.65 -3.61 -25.32
C LYS A 227 11.58 -2.63 -24.14
N VAL A 228 11.00 -3.02 -23.00
CA VAL A 228 10.80 -2.15 -21.82
C VAL A 228 11.85 -2.38 -20.73
N ALA A 229 12.34 -3.60 -20.56
CA ALA A 229 13.44 -3.94 -19.68
C ALA A 229 14.78 -3.30 -20.06
N PRO A 230 15.17 -2.95 -21.31
CA PRO A 230 16.35 -2.10 -21.50
C PRO A 230 16.12 -0.70 -20.94
N GLU A 231 14.89 -0.15 -20.97
CA GLU A 231 14.60 1.17 -20.40
C GLU A 231 14.53 1.12 -18.87
N ILE A 232 13.80 0.15 -18.30
CA ILE A 232 13.72 -0.05 -16.84
C ILE A 232 15.07 -0.52 -16.30
N SER A 233 15.75 -1.48 -16.93
CA SER A 233 17.09 -1.92 -16.53
C SER A 233 18.13 -0.83 -16.77
N SER A 234 18.03 0.03 -17.79
CA SER A 234 18.97 1.16 -17.92
C SER A 234 18.71 2.22 -16.86
N LYS A 235 17.46 2.53 -16.52
CA LYS A 235 17.10 3.42 -15.40
C LYS A 235 17.57 2.82 -14.07
N LEU A 236 17.31 1.54 -13.81
CA LEU A 236 17.79 0.83 -12.63
C LEU A 236 19.31 0.70 -12.60
N LEU A 237 19.97 0.45 -13.73
CA LEU A 237 21.43 0.38 -13.85
C LEU A 237 22.07 1.77 -13.69
N LYS A 238 21.42 2.85 -14.15
CA LYS A 238 21.81 4.23 -13.86
C LYS A 238 21.67 4.54 -12.37
N ILE A 239 20.57 4.12 -11.74
CA ILE A 239 20.35 4.24 -10.29
C ILE A 239 21.41 3.44 -9.53
N MET A 240 21.70 2.20 -9.94
CA MET A 240 22.72 1.34 -9.33
C MET A 240 24.11 1.93 -9.52
N LYS A 241 24.47 2.39 -10.73
CA LYS A 241 25.77 3.04 -11.01
C LYS A 241 25.94 4.33 -10.21
N LYS A 242 24.91 5.17 -10.11
CA LYS A 242 24.90 6.39 -9.26
C LYS A 242 24.94 6.06 -7.76
N ALA A 243 24.34 4.94 -7.34
CA ALA A 243 24.41 4.46 -5.96
C ALA A 243 25.78 3.87 -5.60
N SER A 244 26.48 3.27 -6.58
CA SER A 244 27.82 2.70 -6.40
C SER A 244 28.93 3.75 -6.27
N THR A 245 28.75 4.98 -6.77
CA THR A 245 29.83 5.97 -6.85
C THR A 245 30.00 6.85 -5.62
N MET A 246 28.95 7.28 -4.93
CA MET A 246 29.06 8.54 -4.16
C MET A 246 29.58 8.46 -2.71
N LYS A 247 30.01 7.30 -2.17
CA LYS A 247 30.64 7.26 -0.82
C LYS A 247 31.22 5.90 -0.42
N GLN A 248 30.65 4.81 -0.91
CA GLN A 248 30.99 3.45 -0.45
C GLN A 248 32.29 2.94 -1.08
N LEU A 249 32.55 3.21 -2.36
CA LEU A 249 33.78 2.77 -3.04
C LEU A 249 35.02 3.48 -2.49
N ASP A 250 34.99 4.81 -2.34
CA ASP A 250 36.12 5.57 -1.79
C ASP A 250 36.43 5.19 -0.34
N GLN A 251 35.39 4.93 0.48
CA GLN A 251 35.55 4.44 1.86
C GLN A 251 36.14 3.02 1.94
N LEU A 252 35.87 2.20 0.93
CA LEU A 252 36.37 0.82 0.86
C LEU A 252 37.81 0.80 0.33
N VAL A 253 38.13 1.66 -0.64
CA VAL A 253 39.51 1.90 -1.13
C VAL A 253 40.39 2.45 -0.02
N THR A 254 39.96 3.49 0.70
CA THR A 254 40.75 4.03 1.84
C THR A 254 40.94 3.02 2.96
N ARG A 255 39.95 2.14 3.22
CA ARG A 255 40.11 1.05 4.20
C ARG A 255 41.12 0.00 3.74
N LEU A 256 41.07 -0.40 2.46
CA LEU A 256 41.99 -1.37 1.88
C LEU A 256 43.44 -0.85 1.86
N GLU A 257 43.65 0.42 1.48
CA GLU A 257 44.97 1.05 1.51
C GLU A 257 45.57 1.11 2.92
N LYS A 258 44.73 1.39 3.92
CA LYS A 258 45.16 1.44 5.32
C LYS A 258 45.55 0.05 5.84
N THR A 259 44.80 -0.99 5.46
CA THR A 259 45.13 -2.38 5.83
C THR A 259 46.38 -2.90 5.12
N MET A 260 46.65 -2.48 3.89
CA MET A 260 47.87 -2.88 3.17
C MET A 260 49.12 -2.25 3.79
N LYS A 261 49.07 -0.96 4.16
CA LYS A 261 50.18 -0.28 4.84
C LYS A 261 50.54 -0.91 6.18
N LEU A 262 49.53 -1.24 6.98
CA LEU A 262 49.71 -1.96 8.25
C LEU A 262 50.37 -3.34 8.04
N HIS A 263 50.02 -4.03 6.96
CA HIS A 263 50.62 -5.34 6.66
C HIS A 263 52.08 -5.23 6.21
N GLU A 264 52.43 -4.21 5.42
CA GLU A 264 53.81 -3.93 5.00
C GLU A 264 54.71 -3.49 6.17
N GLU A 265 54.16 -2.79 7.17
CA GLU A 265 54.87 -2.41 8.39
C GLU A 265 55.16 -3.65 9.26
N THR A 266 54.20 -4.57 9.41
CA THR A 266 54.39 -5.83 10.16
C THR A 266 55.32 -6.85 9.49
N LEU A 267 55.70 -6.66 8.22
CA LEU A 267 56.64 -7.54 7.51
C LEU A 267 58.09 -7.01 7.50
N LYS A 268 58.31 -5.81 8.06
CA LYS A 268 59.63 -5.17 8.17
C LYS A 268 60.22 -5.20 9.59
N GLU A 269 59.45 -5.71 10.56
CA GLU A 269 59.92 -6.12 11.89
C GLU A 269 60.24 -7.63 11.91
#